data_AF-A0A957S020-F1
#
_entry.id   AF-A0A957S020-F1
#
_cell.length_a   1.000
_cell.length_b   1.000
_cell.length_c   1.000
_cell.angle_alpha   90.00
_cell.angle_beta   90.00
_cell.angle_gamma   90.00
#
_symmetry.space_group_name_H-M   'P 1'
#
loop_
_entity.id
_entity.type
_entity.pdbx_description
1 polymer ?
#
loop_
_entity_poly.entity_id
_entity_poly.type
_entity_poly.pdbx_seq_one_letter_code
_entity_poly.pdbx_strand_id
1 'polypeptide(L)'
;MADNPTPEPTAGTSTPPVDQNQTPEPQRNDQPSETPASFDEWIKAQGDDVQDLFDDHVSGLRSALETERTERKALAKQIKDLGKQAEEGSELRQQLTNLTTALESVQRRTAFYESAPGDVANLKLAFLAASDAGMVDDDGVDWQAMRQRFPELFKRTVIPAGNAGSGAGQNGAQPQRTMNDFIRAAAGRPAS
;
A
#
# COMPACT_ATOMS: atom_id res chain seq x y z
N MET A 1 62.38 -14.29 32.89
CA MET A 1 63.60 -14.03 32.09
C MET A 1 63.55 -14.88 30.83
N ALA A 2 64.16 -14.40 29.75
CA ALA A 2 64.00 -14.76 28.32
C ALA A 2 62.82 -14.00 27.66
N ASP A 3 62.98 -12.73 27.26
CA ASP A 3 63.74 -12.15 26.13
C ASP A 3 62.98 -12.20 24.79
N ASN A 4 62.46 -11.03 24.42
CA ASN A 4 61.94 -10.69 23.10
C ASN A 4 62.72 -9.44 22.64
N PRO A 5 63.58 -9.50 21.61
CA PRO A 5 64.20 -8.30 21.08
C PRO A 5 63.38 -7.70 19.92
N THR A 6 63.01 -6.45 20.12
CA THR A 6 62.52 -5.46 19.15
C THR A 6 63.51 -5.24 17.98
N PRO A 7 63.04 -4.91 16.76
CA PRO A 7 63.87 -4.74 15.56
C PRO A 7 64.36 -3.29 15.31
N GLU A 8 65.36 -3.17 14.41
CA GLU A 8 65.75 -2.05 13.50
C GLU A 8 67.29 -1.84 13.47
N PRO A 9 67.92 -1.13 12.49
CA PRO A 9 67.47 -0.57 11.19
C PRO A 9 68.42 -0.88 10.00
N THR A 10 68.01 -0.63 8.75
CA THR A 10 68.89 -0.01 7.73
C THR A 10 68.07 0.59 6.58
N ALA A 11 68.24 1.89 6.37
CA ALA A 11 67.79 2.66 5.21
C ALA A 11 68.76 2.50 4.01
N GLY A 12 68.25 2.67 2.78
CA GLY A 12 69.10 2.81 1.59
C GLY A 12 68.43 2.63 0.23
N THR A 13 67.65 3.63 -0.19
CA THR A 13 67.52 4.25 -1.53
C THR A 13 67.62 3.38 -2.82
N SER A 14 66.58 3.41 -3.67
CA SER A 14 66.58 4.04 -5.02
C SER A 14 65.37 3.60 -5.89
N THR A 15 64.65 4.60 -6.41
CA THR A 15 63.46 4.52 -7.28
C THR A 15 63.82 4.20 -8.74
N PRO A 16 62.93 3.53 -9.50
CA PRO A 16 62.62 3.92 -10.88
C PRO A 16 61.09 4.06 -11.13
N PRO A 17 60.67 4.60 -12.29
CA PRO A 17 59.68 5.69 -12.35
C PRO A 17 58.21 5.25 -12.36
N VAL A 18 57.37 6.17 -11.91
CA VAL A 18 55.91 6.18 -12.10
C VAL A 18 55.60 6.38 -13.58
N ASP A 19 54.96 5.38 -14.20
CA ASP A 19 54.18 5.58 -15.43
C ASP A 19 52.77 6.02 -15.02
N GLN A 20 52.45 7.28 -15.34
CA GLN A 20 51.15 7.90 -15.11
C GLN A 20 50.23 7.54 -16.27
N ASN A 21 49.47 6.45 -16.19
CA ASN A 21 48.17 6.38 -16.85
C ASN A 21 47.30 5.18 -16.45
N GLN A 22 46.78 5.13 -15.21
CA GLN A 22 45.60 4.31 -14.92
C GLN A 22 44.66 5.07 -13.99
N THR A 23 43.72 5.79 -14.61
CA THR A 23 42.48 6.23 -13.98
C THR A 23 41.80 5.01 -13.35
N PRO A 24 41.39 5.05 -12.07
CA PRO A 24 40.52 4.01 -11.53
C PRO A 24 39.21 4.05 -12.31
N GLU A 25 38.92 3.00 -13.07
CA GLU A 25 37.58 2.79 -13.60
C GLU A 25 36.60 2.75 -12.42
N PRO A 26 35.52 3.55 -12.41
CA PRO A 26 34.44 3.29 -11.49
C PRO A 26 33.83 1.96 -11.93
N GLN A 27 33.97 0.92 -11.10
CA GLN A 27 33.13 -0.28 -11.21
C GLN A 27 31.68 0.17 -11.04
N ARG A 28 31.06 0.48 -12.17
CA ARG A 28 29.63 0.67 -12.30
C ARG A 28 29.02 -0.72 -12.19
N ASN A 29 28.62 -1.06 -10.97
CA ASN A 29 27.74 -2.20 -10.74
C ASN A 29 26.36 -1.83 -11.33
N ASP A 30 26.21 -1.95 -12.65
CA ASP A 30 24.91 -1.89 -13.33
C ASP A 30 24.16 -3.19 -13.01
N GLN A 31 23.71 -3.35 -11.76
CA GLN A 31 22.50 -4.13 -11.55
C GLN A 31 21.32 -3.19 -11.83
N PRO A 32 20.37 -3.55 -12.71
CA PRO A 32 19.11 -2.84 -12.76
C PRO A 32 18.47 -3.00 -11.39
N SER A 33 18.44 -1.91 -10.62
CA SER A 33 17.59 -1.81 -9.44
C SER A 33 16.15 -1.70 -9.91
N GLU A 34 15.58 -2.80 -10.41
CA GLU A 34 14.15 -2.97 -10.50
C GLU A 34 13.64 -3.16 -9.08
N THR A 35 13.52 -2.06 -8.34
CA THR A 35 12.61 -2.05 -7.20
C THR A 35 11.23 -2.44 -7.73
N PRO A 36 10.65 -3.56 -7.28
CA PRO A 36 9.33 -3.99 -7.73
C PRO A 36 8.34 -2.85 -7.49
N ALA A 37 7.46 -2.60 -8.45
CA ALA A 37 6.53 -1.49 -8.40
C ALA A 37 5.42 -1.72 -7.36
N SER A 38 5.29 -2.95 -6.85
CA SER A 38 4.35 -3.32 -5.80
C SER A 38 4.87 -4.44 -4.89
N PHE A 39 4.25 -4.57 -3.72
CA PHE A 39 4.50 -5.68 -2.79
C PHE A 39 4.19 -7.04 -3.42
N ASP A 40 3.15 -7.14 -4.26
CA ASP A 40 2.79 -8.38 -4.96
C ASP A 40 3.83 -8.81 -5.99
N GLU A 41 4.47 -7.85 -6.66
CA GLU A 41 5.59 -8.13 -7.56
C GLU A 41 6.83 -8.53 -6.77
N TRP A 42 7.07 -7.91 -5.62
CA TRP A 42 8.18 -8.24 -4.74
C TRP A 42 8.10 -9.67 -4.21
N ILE A 43 6.93 -10.08 -3.70
CA ILE A 43 6.76 -11.42 -3.10
C ILE A 43 6.90 -12.51 -4.16
N LYS A 44 6.37 -12.29 -5.38
CA LYS A 44 6.50 -13.22 -6.52
C LYS A 44 7.94 -13.38 -7.02
N ALA A 45 8.77 -12.36 -6.80
CA ALA A 45 10.19 -12.40 -7.15
C ALA A 45 11.06 -13.11 -6.08
N GLN A 46 10.49 -13.49 -4.93
CA GLN A 46 11.22 -14.23 -3.89
C GLN A 46 11.33 -15.73 -4.24
N GLY A 47 12.20 -16.45 -3.53
CA GLY A 47 12.26 -17.90 -3.60
C GLY A 47 11.00 -18.58 -3.03
N ASP A 48 10.79 -19.84 -3.43
CA ASP A 48 9.62 -20.63 -3.04
C ASP A 48 9.44 -20.72 -1.52
N ASP A 49 10.55 -20.80 -0.77
CA ASP A 49 10.56 -20.85 0.70
C ASP A 49 9.96 -19.59 1.37
N VAL A 50 10.26 -18.41 0.81
CA VAL A 50 9.73 -17.13 1.31
C VAL A 50 8.28 -16.95 0.90
N GLN A 51 7.90 -17.39 -0.31
CA GLN A 51 6.52 -17.35 -0.79
C GLN A 51 5.63 -18.27 0.04
N ASP A 52 6.06 -19.52 0.28
CA ASP A 52 5.33 -20.51 1.07
C ASP A 52 5.09 -20.01 2.51
N LEU A 53 6.12 -19.47 3.17
CA LEU A 53 5.98 -18.93 4.52
C LEU A 53 4.98 -17.75 4.58
N PHE A 54 4.99 -16.90 3.56
CA PHE A 54 4.06 -15.79 3.46
C PHE A 54 2.62 -16.29 3.25
N ASP A 55 2.42 -17.22 2.32
CA ASP A 55 1.11 -17.78 2.00
C ASP A 55 0.53 -18.57 3.17
N ASP A 56 1.35 -19.34 3.90
CA ASP A 56 0.97 -20.02 5.13
C ASP A 56 0.50 -19.03 6.21
N HIS A 57 1.25 -17.95 6.42
CA HIS A 57 0.87 -16.94 7.40
C HIS A 57 -0.41 -16.20 7.00
N VAL A 58 -0.54 -15.78 5.74
CA VAL A 58 -1.72 -15.08 5.22
C VAL A 58 -2.94 -15.99 5.24
N SER A 59 -2.80 -17.27 4.89
CA SER A 59 -3.89 -18.24 4.94
C SER A 59 -4.34 -18.51 6.37
N GLY A 60 -3.40 -18.61 7.32
CA GLY A 60 -3.70 -18.72 8.76
C GLY A 60 -4.50 -17.52 9.28
N LEU A 61 -4.10 -16.29 8.94
CA LEU A 61 -4.83 -15.08 9.31
C LEU A 61 -6.24 -15.03 8.68
N ARG A 62 -6.37 -15.37 7.40
CA ARG A 62 -7.67 -15.45 6.72
C ARG A 62 -8.59 -16.48 7.37
N SER A 63 -8.05 -17.65 7.70
CA SER A 63 -8.80 -18.73 8.36
C SER A 63 -9.28 -18.29 9.74
N ALA A 64 -8.39 -17.72 10.56
CA ALA A 64 -8.74 -17.20 11.88
C ALA A 64 -9.82 -16.11 11.82
N LEU A 65 -9.73 -15.21 10.84
CA LEU A 65 -10.73 -14.16 10.62
C LEU A 65 -12.09 -14.76 10.19
N GLU A 66 -12.10 -15.76 9.33
CA GLU A 66 -13.34 -16.41 8.91
C GLU A 66 -13.99 -17.25 10.03
N THR A 67 -13.18 -17.89 10.88
CA THR A 67 -13.63 -18.54 12.11
C THR A 67 -14.29 -17.52 13.04
N GLU A 68 -13.64 -16.38 13.30
CA GLU A 68 -14.18 -15.32 14.15
C GLU A 68 -15.52 -14.78 13.61
N ARG A 69 -15.62 -14.55 12.30
CA ARG A 69 -16.88 -14.15 11.66
C ARG A 69 -17.98 -15.19 11.85
N THR A 70 -17.67 -16.46 11.68
CA THR A 70 -18.62 -17.57 11.82
C THR A 70 -19.10 -17.69 13.26
N GLU A 71 -18.18 -17.62 14.23
CA GLU A 71 -18.49 -17.64 15.66
C GLU A 71 -19.34 -16.42 16.06
N ARG A 72 -19.00 -15.23 15.57
CA ARG A 72 -19.77 -14.01 15.84
C ARG A 72 -21.19 -14.10 15.28
N LYS A 73 -21.38 -14.66 14.07
CA LYS A 73 -22.70 -14.92 13.48
C LYS A 73 -23.49 -15.94 14.31
N ALA A 74 -22.85 -17.00 14.78
CA ALA A 74 -23.48 -18.01 15.63
C ALA A 74 -23.94 -17.40 16.97
N LEU A 75 -23.09 -16.59 17.61
CA LEU A 75 -23.42 -15.86 18.85
C LEU A 75 -24.57 -14.87 18.63
N ALA A 76 -24.55 -14.09 17.54
CA ALA A 76 -25.63 -13.18 17.20
C ALA A 76 -26.98 -13.91 17.06
N LYS A 77 -26.98 -15.08 16.42
CA LYS A 77 -28.18 -15.93 16.31
C LYS A 77 -28.65 -16.40 17.69
N GLN A 78 -27.75 -16.84 18.56
CA GLN A 78 -28.09 -17.26 19.92
C GLN A 78 -28.70 -16.10 20.74
N ILE A 79 -28.11 -14.90 20.67
CA ILE A 79 -28.64 -13.71 21.35
C ILE A 79 -30.05 -13.39 20.85
N LYS A 80 -30.28 -13.46 19.54
CA LYS A 80 -31.59 -13.23 18.94
C LYS A 80 -32.63 -14.27 19.37
N ASP A 81 -32.23 -15.54 19.45
CA ASP A 81 -33.12 -16.63 19.88
C ASP A 81 -33.43 -16.56 21.38
N LEU A 82 -32.46 -16.21 22.23
CA LEU A 82 -32.68 -15.89 23.65
C LEU A 82 -33.61 -14.68 23.80
N GLY A 83 -33.47 -13.66 22.95
CA GLY A 83 -34.35 -12.49 22.92
C GLY A 83 -35.81 -12.85 22.63
N LYS A 84 -36.07 -13.86 21.79
CA LYS A 84 -37.42 -14.36 21.52
C LYS A 84 -38.02 -15.10 22.71
N GLN A 85 -37.19 -15.80 23.47
CA GLN A 85 -37.60 -16.56 24.67
C GLN A 85 -37.78 -15.66 25.89
N ALA A 86 -37.14 -14.48 25.92
CA ALA A 86 -37.36 -13.48 26.95
C ALA A 86 -38.77 -12.86 26.86
N GLU A 87 -39.37 -12.59 28.02
CA GLU A 87 -40.70 -11.98 28.13
C GLU A 87 -40.80 -10.69 27.30
N GLU A 88 -41.88 -10.56 26.53
CA GLU A 88 -42.12 -9.37 25.72
C GLU A 88 -42.26 -8.13 26.62
N GLY A 89 -41.53 -7.07 26.27
CA GLY A 89 -41.49 -5.85 27.06
C GLY A 89 -40.53 -5.87 28.26
N SER A 90 -39.86 -7.00 28.54
CA SER A 90 -38.83 -7.05 29.58
C SER A 90 -37.61 -6.20 29.23
N GLU A 91 -36.96 -5.65 30.27
CA GLU A 91 -35.69 -4.93 30.14
C GLU A 91 -34.61 -5.84 29.53
N LEU A 92 -34.61 -7.13 29.89
CA LEU A 92 -33.71 -8.13 29.32
C LEU A 92 -33.88 -8.26 27.80
N ARG A 93 -35.11 -8.31 27.30
CA ARG A 93 -35.37 -8.37 25.85
C ARG A 93 -34.87 -7.12 25.14
N GLN A 94 -35.07 -5.94 25.72
CA GLN A 94 -34.55 -4.69 25.16
C GLN A 94 -33.02 -4.68 25.09
N GLN A 95 -32.34 -5.14 26.15
CA GLN A 95 -30.88 -5.25 26.16
C GLN A 95 -30.38 -6.23 25.09
N LEU A 96 -31.04 -7.38 24.90
CA LEU A 96 -30.70 -8.36 23.87
C LEU A 96 -30.94 -7.82 22.45
N THR A 97 -32.01 -7.06 22.23
CA THR A 97 -32.26 -6.37 20.95
C THR A 97 -31.17 -5.33 20.67
N ASN A 98 -30.83 -4.49 21.65
CA ASN A 98 -29.80 -3.47 21.50
C ASN A 98 -28.42 -4.09 21.19
N LEU A 99 -28.05 -5.18 21.89
CA LEU A 99 -26.83 -5.93 21.62
C LEU A 99 -26.81 -6.51 20.20
N THR A 100 -27.93 -7.07 19.75
CA THR A 100 -28.06 -7.61 18.39
C THR A 100 -27.86 -6.50 17.36
N THR A 101 -28.55 -5.36 17.50
CA THR A 101 -28.42 -4.23 16.57
C THR A 101 -27.00 -3.64 16.56
N ALA A 102 -26.36 -3.53 17.73
CA ALA A 102 -24.98 -3.03 17.83
C ALA A 102 -24.00 -3.98 17.12
N LEU A 103 -24.16 -5.29 17.31
CA LEU A 103 -23.33 -6.31 16.68
C LEU A 103 -23.51 -6.28 15.15
N GLU A 104 -24.74 -6.23 14.65
CA GLU A 104 -25.04 -6.10 13.22
C GLU A 104 -24.43 -4.83 12.60
N SER A 105 -24.47 -3.70 13.31
CA SER A 105 -23.86 -2.45 12.86
C SER A 105 -22.34 -2.54 12.73
N VAL A 106 -21.68 -3.15 13.72
CA VAL A 106 -20.22 -3.38 13.69
C VAL A 106 -19.88 -4.34 12.55
N GLN A 107 -20.62 -5.43 12.38
CA GLN A 107 -20.38 -6.39 11.30
C GLN A 107 -20.48 -5.76 9.91
N ARG A 108 -21.55 -4.99 9.65
CA ARG A 108 -21.71 -4.27 8.37
C ARG A 108 -20.54 -3.32 8.10
N ARG A 109 -20.10 -2.59 9.13
CA ARG A 109 -18.98 -1.67 9.01
C ARG A 109 -17.64 -2.38 8.77
N THR A 110 -17.40 -3.50 9.46
CA THR A 110 -16.21 -4.33 9.27
C THR A 110 -16.16 -4.92 7.86
N ALA A 111 -17.26 -5.54 7.41
CA ALA A 111 -17.37 -6.10 6.06
C ALA A 111 -17.16 -5.05 4.96
N PHE A 112 -17.66 -3.83 5.18
CA PHE A 112 -17.40 -2.70 4.30
C PHE A 112 -15.91 -2.38 4.18
N TYR A 113 -15.20 -2.26 5.30
CA TYR A 113 -13.78 -1.90 5.28
C TYR A 113 -12.89 -3.01 4.73
N GLU A 114 -13.22 -4.27 5.01
CA GLU A 114 -12.43 -5.42 4.54
C GLU A 114 -12.58 -5.65 3.03
N SER A 115 -13.73 -5.29 2.45
CA SER A 115 -13.96 -5.36 1.01
C SER A 115 -13.52 -4.11 0.25
N ALA A 116 -13.09 -3.06 0.95
CA ALA A 116 -12.78 -1.77 0.34
C ALA A 116 -11.58 -1.85 -0.62
N PRO A 117 -11.73 -1.45 -1.89
CA PRO A 117 -10.63 -1.43 -2.83
C PRO A 117 -9.67 -0.26 -2.54
N GLY A 118 -8.40 -0.40 -2.94
CA GLY A 118 -7.35 0.58 -2.63
C GLY A 118 -7.50 1.95 -3.29
N ASP A 119 -8.42 2.09 -4.25
CA ASP A 119 -8.77 3.34 -4.91
C ASP A 119 -9.78 4.18 -4.12
N VAL A 120 -10.35 3.69 -3.01
CA VAL A 120 -11.22 4.51 -2.16
C VAL A 120 -10.38 5.63 -1.51
N ALA A 121 -10.75 6.89 -1.75
CA ALA A 121 -10.02 8.05 -1.27
C ALA A 121 -10.22 8.28 0.24
N ASN A 122 -11.44 8.06 0.74
CA ASN A 122 -11.76 8.15 2.16
C ASN A 122 -12.79 7.09 2.56
N LEU A 123 -12.32 6.00 3.19
CA LEU A 123 -13.16 4.87 3.58
C LEU A 123 -14.28 5.25 4.54
N LYS A 124 -14.07 6.24 5.43
CA LYS A 124 -15.10 6.66 6.39
C LYS A 124 -16.25 7.39 5.69
N LEU A 125 -15.93 8.33 4.79
CA LEU A 125 -16.93 9.02 3.99
C LEU A 125 -17.66 8.04 3.05
N ALA A 126 -16.92 7.09 2.49
CA ALA A 126 -17.49 6.05 1.65
C ALA A 126 -18.51 5.19 2.41
N PHE A 127 -18.19 4.75 3.63
CA PHE A 127 -19.13 4.02 4.46
C PHE A 127 -20.40 4.82 4.75
N LEU A 128 -20.26 6.12 5.06
CA LEU A 128 -21.41 6.98 5.35
C LEU A 128 -22.30 7.15 4.12
N ALA A 129 -21.73 7.44 2.95
CA ALA A 129 -22.47 7.58 1.70
C ALA A 129 -23.17 6.27 1.30
N ALA A 130 -22.48 5.13 1.43
CA ALA A 130 -23.06 3.81 1.16
C ALA A 130 -24.19 3.48 2.14
N SER A 131 -24.02 3.79 3.43
CA SER A 131 -25.05 3.55 4.45
C SER A 131 -26.29 4.40 4.21
N ASP A 132 -26.13 5.69 3.91
CA ASP A 132 -27.24 6.61 3.60
C ASP A 132 -27.97 6.20 2.31
N ALA A 133 -27.22 5.74 1.31
CA ALA A 133 -27.78 5.26 0.05
C ALA A 133 -28.40 3.86 0.11
N GLY A 134 -28.32 3.17 1.26
CA GLY A 134 -28.80 1.79 1.42
C GLY A 134 -28.07 0.79 0.53
N MET A 135 -26.75 0.96 0.35
CA MET A 135 -25.90 0.11 -0.48
C MET A 135 -25.08 -0.91 0.31
N VAL A 136 -25.15 -0.87 1.65
CA VAL A 136 -24.44 -1.79 2.55
C VAL A 136 -25.43 -2.85 3.03
N ASP A 137 -25.37 -4.01 2.42
CA ASP A 137 -26.24 -5.15 2.73
C ASP A 137 -25.48 -6.25 3.46
N ASP A 138 -26.17 -7.33 3.83
CA ASP A 138 -25.57 -8.50 4.49
C ASP A 138 -24.54 -9.22 3.59
N ASP A 139 -24.71 -9.10 2.27
CA ASP A 139 -23.80 -9.63 1.25
C ASP A 139 -22.59 -8.71 0.97
N GLY A 140 -22.57 -7.50 1.56
CA GLY A 140 -21.51 -6.51 1.40
C GLY A 140 -21.93 -5.30 0.57
N VAL A 141 -20.96 -4.68 -0.11
CA VAL A 141 -21.16 -3.50 -0.96
C VAL A 141 -20.86 -3.81 -2.41
N ASP A 142 -21.77 -3.37 -3.29
CA ASP A 142 -21.50 -3.31 -4.72
C ASP A 142 -20.62 -2.08 -5.04
N TRP A 143 -19.31 -2.31 -5.11
CA TRP A 143 -18.33 -1.28 -5.42
C TRP A 143 -18.47 -0.70 -6.84
N GLN A 144 -19.07 -1.44 -7.77
CA GLN A 144 -19.32 -0.93 -9.12
C GLN A 144 -20.48 0.08 -9.10
N ALA A 145 -21.59 -0.26 -8.46
CA ALA A 145 -22.70 0.66 -8.25
C ALA A 145 -22.26 1.90 -7.45
N MET A 146 -21.39 1.71 -6.45
CA MET A 146 -20.86 2.80 -5.64
C MET A 146 -19.99 3.78 -6.46
N ARG A 147 -19.16 3.28 -7.39
CA ARG A 147 -18.38 4.13 -8.33
C ARG A 147 -19.27 4.95 -9.26
N GLN A 148 -20.40 4.39 -9.68
CA GLN A 148 -21.34 5.10 -10.55
C GLN A 148 -22.09 6.21 -9.80
N ARG A 149 -22.48 5.95 -8.55
CA ARG A 149 -23.30 6.87 -7.75
C ARG A 149 -22.48 7.94 -7.03
N PHE A 150 -21.27 7.60 -6.60
CA PHE A 150 -20.38 8.47 -5.83
C PHE A 150 -18.94 8.44 -6.37
N PRO A 151 -18.72 8.86 -7.63
CA PRO A 151 -17.40 8.79 -8.27
C PRO A 151 -16.33 9.58 -7.52
N GLU A 152 -16.71 10.65 -6.82
CA GLU A 152 -15.81 11.50 -6.03
C GLU A 152 -15.18 10.81 -4.81
N LEU A 153 -15.74 9.67 -4.37
CA LEU A 153 -15.18 8.90 -3.26
C LEU A 153 -13.96 8.06 -3.68
N PHE A 154 -13.68 7.98 -4.97
CA PHE A 154 -12.59 7.19 -5.54
C PHE A 154 -11.48 8.10 -6.06
N LYS A 155 -10.24 7.65 -5.89
CA LYS A 155 -9.05 8.34 -6.41
C LYS A 155 -9.19 8.45 -7.91
N ARG A 156 -9.14 9.67 -8.42
CA ARG A 156 -9.08 9.92 -9.86
C ARG A 156 -7.74 9.40 -10.35
N THR A 157 -7.75 8.31 -11.10
CA THR A 157 -6.56 7.85 -11.83
C THR A 157 -6.23 8.91 -12.87
N VAL A 158 -5.35 9.84 -12.51
CA VAL A 158 -4.71 10.72 -13.49
C VAL A 158 -3.75 9.80 -14.25
N ILE A 159 -4.20 9.29 -15.38
CA ILE A 159 -3.28 8.69 -16.35
C ILE A 159 -2.41 9.86 -16.80
N PRO A 160 -1.11 9.93 -16.43
CA PRO A 160 -0.25 10.95 -16.99
C PRO A 160 -0.33 10.79 -18.51
N ALA A 161 -0.49 11.89 -19.23
CA ALA A 161 -0.42 11.89 -20.68
C ALA A 161 0.98 11.43 -21.07
N GLY A 162 1.16 10.12 -21.22
CA GLY A 162 2.36 9.55 -21.77
C GLY A 162 2.42 9.99 -23.22
N ASN A 163 3.44 10.76 -23.57
CA ASN A 163 3.84 10.98 -24.96
C ASN A 163 4.38 9.65 -25.52
N ALA A 164 3.52 8.64 -25.62
CA ALA A 164 3.77 7.41 -26.35
C ALA A 164 3.66 7.76 -27.84
N GLY A 165 4.75 8.27 -28.42
CA GLY A 165 4.81 8.55 -29.86
C GLY A 165 5.65 9.73 -30.31
N SER A 166 6.47 10.37 -29.48
CA SER A 166 7.38 11.43 -29.95
C SER A 166 8.71 10.86 -30.46
N GLY A 167 8.61 9.97 -31.46
CA GLY A 167 9.73 9.32 -32.12
C GLY A 167 9.55 9.34 -33.63
N ALA A 168 9.40 10.52 -34.23
CA ALA A 168 9.72 10.84 -35.62
C ALA A 168 9.27 12.28 -35.93
N GLY A 169 10.23 13.17 -36.19
CA GLY A 169 10.03 14.37 -37.00
C GLY A 169 9.00 15.39 -36.53
N GLN A 170 9.36 16.24 -35.57
CA GLN A 170 8.81 17.60 -35.51
C GLN A 170 9.95 18.61 -35.52
N ASN A 171 10.19 19.16 -36.72
CA ASN A 171 10.80 20.46 -36.87
C ASN A 171 9.88 21.48 -36.18
N GLY A 172 10.32 21.95 -35.01
CA GLY A 172 9.55 22.84 -34.16
C GLY A 172 9.61 22.40 -32.71
N ALA A 173 10.82 22.18 -32.18
CA ALA A 173 11.02 22.07 -30.75
C ALA A 173 10.47 23.34 -30.10
N GLN A 174 9.30 23.24 -29.47
CA GLN A 174 8.86 24.19 -28.47
C GLN A 174 10.03 24.32 -27.48
N PRO A 175 10.53 25.54 -27.20
CA PRO A 175 11.71 25.71 -26.38
C PRO A 175 11.50 24.97 -25.07
N GLN A 176 12.34 23.98 -24.83
CA GLN A 176 12.36 23.22 -23.57
C GLN A 176 12.41 24.27 -22.47
N ARG A 177 11.37 24.35 -21.63
CA ARG A 177 11.36 25.24 -20.48
C ARG A 177 12.58 24.88 -19.64
N THR A 178 13.55 25.76 -19.65
CA THR A 178 14.79 25.59 -18.92
C THR A 178 14.51 25.76 -17.44
N MET A 179 15.36 25.23 -16.56
CA MET A 179 15.23 25.44 -15.11
C MET A 179 15.10 26.93 -14.75
N ASN A 180 15.74 27.81 -15.54
CA ASN A 180 15.62 29.26 -15.42
C ASN A 180 14.20 29.79 -15.66
N ASP A 181 13.39 29.13 -16.49
CA ASP A 181 12.00 29.52 -16.75
C ASP A 181 11.08 29.16 -15.56
N PHE A 182 11.34 28.05 -14.87
CA PHE A 182 10.65 27.68 -13.64
C PHE A 182 10.97 28.64 -12.48
N ILE A 183 12.24 29.03 -12.35
CA ILE A 183 12.67 30.01 -11.33
C ILE A 183 12.04 31.39 -11.59
N ARG A 184 11.94 31.83 -12.85
CA ARG A 184 11.30 33.11 -13.20
C ARG A 184 9.79 33.11 -13.00
N ALA A 185 9.13 31.98 -13.27
CA ALA A 185 7.69 31.82 -12.99
C ALA A 185 7.40 31.85 -11.48
N ALA A 186 8.24 31.20 -10.67
CA ALA A 186 8.14 31.24 -9.21
C ALA A 186 8.42 32.64 -8.62
N ALA A 187 9.25 33.45 -9.30
CA ALA A 187 9.57 34.82 -8.92
C ALA A 187 8.56 35.88 -9.43
N GLY A 188 7.45 35.46 -10.05
CA GLY A 188 6.35 36.36 -10.41
C GLY A 188 6.60 37.32 -11.58
N ARG A 189 7.61 37.06 -12.43
CA ARG A 189 7.86 37.87 -13.64
C ARG A 189 7.43 37.12 -14.90
N PRO A 190 6.40 37.58 -15.65
CA PRO A 190 6.04 36.97 -16.92
C PRO A 190 7.11 37.24 -17.98
N ALA A 191 7.42 36.24 -18.80
CA ALA A 191 8.30 36.37 -19.96
C ALA A 191 7.63 37.31 -20.98
N SER A 192 8.38 38.31 -21.46
CA SER A 192 8.05 39.12 -22.66
C SER A 192 8.79 38.57 -23.87
#